data_AF-A0A9C5Z9X1-F1
#
_entry.id   AF-A0A9C5Z9X1-F1
#
_cell.length_a   1.000
_cell.length_b   1.000
_cell.length_c   1.000
_cell.angle_alpha   90.00
_cell.angle_beta   90.00
_cell.angle_gamma   90.00
#
_symmetry.space_group_name_H-M   'P 1'
#
loop_
_entity.id
_entity.type
_entity.pdbx_description
1 polymer ?
#
loop_
_entity_poly.entity_id
_entity_poly.type
_entity_poly.pdbx_seq_one_letter_code
_entity_poly.pdbx_strand_id
1 'polypeptide(L)'
;MRFFIIRSVGVLHPASSSIAVIASVSVPITELLPERSLFIDWCFQMSYDLPHSLSSFYNVPIWPSKQNSKHQKRESSFRNQTLWSPWEKYNMLTFTKRHPNDFTANELYQGIEDIMKSYGYHENCLLLSICDLAQHPFADDDVNVLTNILTFVLSPSLHGRLDHPMQLNVELYEAAELNGLLGRNCREIYFQCNYNLFNSFTKVIFMDL
;
A
#
# COMPACT_ATOMS: atom_id res chain seq x y z
N MET A 1 -7.13 -14.41 -52.95
CA MET A 1 -7.13 -13.69 -51.66
C MET A 1 -5.69 -13.43 -51.27
N ARG A 2 -5.23 -12.17 -51.37
CA ARG A 2 -3.89 -11.78 -50.93
C ARG A 2 -3.97 -11.44 -49.44
N PHE A 3 -3.32 -12.25 -48.61
CA PHE A 3 -3.10 -11.92 -47.21
C PHE A 3 -2.15 -10.72 -47.14
N PHE A 4 -2.63 -9.59 -46.64
CA PHE A 4 -1.76 -8.50 -46.21
C PHE A 4 -1.09 -8.94 -44.91
N ILE A 5 0.17 -9.33 -44.98
CA ILE A 5 1.03 -9.42 -43.80
C ILE A 5 1.29 -7.97 -43.37
N ILE A 6 0.57 -7.51 -42.35
CA ILE A 6 0.89 -6.26 -41.68
C ILE A 6 2.20 -6.50 -40.92
N ARG A 7 3.29 -6.09 -41.55
CA ARG A 7 4.63 -6.10 -40.94
C ARG A 7 4.56 -5.15 -39.74
N SER A 8 4.63 -5.67 -38.52
CA SER A 8 4.72 -4.85 -37.30
C SER A 8 6.07 -4.15 -37.28
N VAL A 9 6.12 -2.95 -37.84
CA VAL A 9 7.27 -2.06 -37.65
C VAL A 9 7.12 -1.49 -36.25
N GLY A 10 8.00 -1.89 -35.34
CA GLY A 10 8.09 -1.24 -34.03
C GLY A 10 8.35 0.25 -34.26
N VAL A 11 7.44 1.11 -33.79
CA VAL A 11 7.56 2.56 -33.93
C VAL A 11 8.68 3.03 -32.99
N LEU A 12 9.89 3.12 -33.53
CA LEU A 12 11.02 3.74 -32.84
C LEU A 12 10.84 5.26 -32.89
N HIS A 13 10.90 5.90 -31.73
CA HIS A 13 10.80 7.35 -31.62
C HIS A 13 12.19 7.96 -31.47
N PRO A 14 12.45 9.21 -31.88
CA PRO A 14 13.76 9.88 -31.79
C PRO A 14 14.23 10.11 -30.34
N ALA A 15 15.54 10.24 -30.11
CA ALA A 15 16.16 10.00 -28.78
C ALA A 15 15.76 11.01 -27.70
N SER A 16 15.09 12.08 -28.10
CA SER A 16 14.65 13.19 -27.25
C SER A 16 13.12 13.30 -27.16
N SER A 17 12.37 12.25 -27.52
CA SER A 17 10.91 12.25 -27.36
C SER A 17 10.49 11.72 -25.99
N SER A 18 9.64 12.47 -25.30
CA SER A 18 8.98 12.06 -24.06
C SER A 18 7.45 12.19 -24.19
N ILE A 19 6.73 11.38 -23.44
CA ILE A 19 5.28 11.45 -23.29
C ILE A 19 4.97 11.71 -21.82
N ALA A 20 4.09 12.68 -21.56
CA ALA A 20 3.63 12.99 -20.22
C ALA A 20 2.13 12.74 -20.13
N VAL A 21 1.73 12.03 -19.07
CA VAL A 21 0.34 11.86 -18.66
C VAL A 21 0.13 12.69 -17.41
N ILE A 22 -0.82 13.61 -17.47
CA ILE A 22 -1.21 14.47 -16.34
C ILE A 22 -2.66 14.12 -16.02
N ALA A 23 -2.91 13.76 -14.76
CA ALA A 23 -4.24 13.49 -14.25
C ALA A 23 -4.46 14.34 -13.00
N SER A 24 -5.62 14.97 -12.89
CA SER A 24 -5.97 15.79 -11.74
C SER A 24 -7.32 15.37 -11.20
N VAL A 25 -7.42 15.24 -9.88
CA VAL A 25 -8.67 14.98 -9.16
C VAL A 25 -8.93 16.17 -8.26
N SER A 26 -10.05 16.85 -8.48
CA SER A 26 -10.50 17.96 -7.65
C SER A 26 -11.71 17.53 -6.84
N VAL A 27 -11.66 17.76 -5.52
CA VAL A 27 -12.77 17.46 -4.62
C VAL A 27 -13.18 18.75 -3.92
N PRO A 28 -14.44 19.20 -4.08
CA PRO A 28 -14.95 20.33 -3.31
C PRO A 28 -15.20 19.90 -1.87
N ILE A 29 -14.69 20.68 -0.91
CA ILE A 29 -15.06 20.52 0.50
C ILE A 29 -16.21 21.49 0.76
N THR A 30 -17.44 21.00 0.61
CA THR A 30 -18.65 21.81 0.86
C THR A 30 -19.09 21.81 2.32
N GLU A 31 -18.56 20.92 3.15
CA GLU A 31 -19.05 20.72 4.52
C GLU A 31 -18.30 21.51 5.60
N LEU A 32 -17.04 21.92 5.36
CA LEU A 32 -16.24 22.60 6.38
C LEU A 32 -16.64 24.09 6.58
N LEU A 33 -17.06 24.79 5.52
CA LEU A 33 -17.31 26.24 5.55
C LEU A 33 -18.50 26.61 4.64
N PRO A 34 -19.71 26.86 5.18
CA PRO A 34 -20.88 27.19 4.36
C PRO A 34 -20.76 28.54 3.64
N GLU A 35 -19.89 29.44 4.12
CA GLU A 35 -19.69 30.77 3.54
C GLU A 35 -18.60 30.82 2.46
N ARG A 36 -17.79 29.77 2.28
CA ARG A 36 -16.65 29.76 1.34
C ARG A 36 -16.42 28.38 0.73
N SER A 37 -16.37 28.31 -0.60
CA SER A 37 -15.99 27.09 -1.31
C SER A 37 -14.47 26.88 -1.30
N LEU A 38 -14.01 25.80 -0.68
CA LEU A 38 -12.64 25.32 -0.75
C LEU A 38 -12.55 24.07 -1.62
N PHE A 39 -11.49 23.97 -2.43
CA PHE A 39 -11.24 22.84 -3.32
C PHE A 39 -9.88 22.23 -2.96
N ILE A 40 -9.82 20.91 -2.86
CA ILE A 40 -8.57 20.16 -2.78
C ILE A 40 -8.31 19.54 -4.13
N ASP A 41 -7.19 19.92 -4.75
CA ASP A 41 -6.75 19.39 -6.03
C ASP A 41 -5.53 18.49 -5.83
N TRP A 42 -5.65 17.24 -6.27
CA TRP A 42 -4.54 16.30 -6.38
C TRP A 42 -4.12 16.17 -7.83
N CYS A 43 -2.92 16.67 -8.15
CA CYS A 43 -2.35 16.59 -9.49
C CYS A 43 -1.25 15.51 -9.54
N PHE A 44 -1.44 14.53 -10.42
CA PHE A 44 -0.51 13.46 -10.69
C PHE A 44 0.12 13.67 -12.06
N GLN A 45 1.45 13.75 -12.11
CA GLN A 45 2.20 13.87 -13.36
C GLN A 45 3.12 12.67 -13.51
N MET A 46 3.00 11.98 -14.64
CA MET A 46 3.83 10.84 -14.98
C MET A 46 4.49 11.07 -16.34
N SER A 47 5.81 11.19 -16.37
CA SER A 47 6.59 11.42 -17.59
C SER A 47 7.42 10.19 -17.96
N TYR A 48 7.31 9.75 -19.22
CA TYR A 48 8.05 8.62 -19.77
C TYR A 48 8.87 9.02 -20.98
N ASP A 49 10.11 8.56 -21.04
CA ASP A 49 10.92 8.63 -22.24
C ASP A 49 10.47 7.54 -23.21
N LEU A 50 10.25 7.88 -24.48
CA LEU A 50 9.84 6.90 -25.47
C LEU A 50 11.03 6.00 -25.86
N PRO A 51 10.77 4.71 -26.15
CA PRO A 51 11.84 3.77 -26.48
C PRO A 51 12.49 4.10 -27.83
N HIS A 52 13.78 4.44 -27.78
CA HIS A 52 14.62 4.64 -28.97
C HIS A 52 15.25 3.36 -29.50
N SER A 53 15.27 2.29 -28.69
CA SER A 53 15.94 1.03 -29.01
C SER A 53 15.04 -0.17 -28.70
N LEU A 54 15.28 -1.28 -29.43
CA LEU A 54 14.49 -2.51 -29.29
C LEU A 54 14.62 -3.13 -27.89
N SER A 55 15.75 -2.94 -27.20
CA SER A 55 15.95 -3.43 -25.83
C SER A 55 15.02 -2.76 -24.82
N SER A 56 14.61 -1.51 -25.08
CA SER A 56 13.73 -0.76 -24.18
C SER A 56 12.29 -1.29 -24.14
N PHE A 57 11.86 -2.10 -25.11
CA PHE A 57 10.52 -2.73 -25.09
C PHE A 57 10.42 -3.91 -24.12
N TYR A 58 11.54 -4.54 -23.78
CA TYR A 58 11.56 -5.80 -23.04
C TYR A 58 11.99 -5.66 -21.58
N ASN A 59 12.40 -4.46 -21.15
CA ASN A 59 12.80 -4.20 -19.76
C ASN A 59 12.65 -2.72 -19.40
N VAL A 60 11.41 -2.21 -19.36
CA VAL A 60 11.14 -0.84 -18.91
C VAL A 60 11.23 -0.80 -17.38
N PRO A 61 12.19 -0.07 -16.79
CA PRO A 61 12.20 0.11 -15.35
C PRO A 61 11.01 1.00 -14.95
N ILE A 62 10.20 0.57 -13.98
CA ILE A 62 9.05 1.34 -13.46
C ILE A 62 9.52 2.69 -12.86
N TRP A 63 10.77 2.75 -12.40
CA TRP A 63 11.41 3.96 -11.89
C TRP A 63 12.79 4.14 -12.50
N PRO A 64 13.12 5.30 -13.10
CA PRO A 64 14.49 5.58 -13.51
C PRO A 64 15.32 5.74 -12.24
N SER A 65 16.04 4.69 -11.85
CA SER A 65 17.03 4.79 -10.78
C SER A 65 18.08 5.82 -11.20
N LYS A 66 18.00 7.04 -10.63
CA LYS A 66 19.09 8.02 -10.70
C LYS A 66 20.34 7.57 -9.94
N GLN A 67 20.30 6.39 -9.29
CA GLN A 67 21.46 5.74 -8.69
C GLN A 67 21.92 4.56 -9.55
N ASN A 68 22.65 4.84 -10.62
CA ASN A 68 23.45 3.81 -11.28
C ASN A 68 24.92 4.03 -10.91
N SER A 69 25.45 3.22 -9.97
CA SER A 69 26.84 2.69 -9.97
C SER A 69 27.28 1.99 -8.68
N LYS A 70 26.42 1.79 -7.67
CA LYS A 70 26.77 1.01 -6.47
C LYS A 70 25.72 -0.01 -5.99
N HIS A 71 24.86 -0.52 -6.87
CA HIS A 71 24.58 -1.95 -6.76
C HIS A 71 25.85 -2.66 -7.23
N GLN A 72 26.81 -2.73 -6.30
CA GLN A 72 27.85 -3.72 -6.29
C GLN A 72 27.19 -5.01 -6.78
N LYS A 73 27.58 -5.46 -7.99
CA LYS A 73 27.69 -6.88 -8.25
C LYS A 73 28.34 -7.43 -6.98
N ARG A 74 27.55 -8.02 -6.08
CA ARG A 74 28.10 -8.97 -5.13
C ARG A 74 28.63 -10.06 -6.02
N GLU A 75 29.91 -9.95 -6.38
CA GLU A 75 30.69 -11.09 -6.82
C GLU A 75 30.75 -12.03 -5.62
N SER A 76 29.66 -12.77 -5.40
CA SER A 76 29.79 -14.05 -4.75
C SER A 76 30.61 -14.89 -5.72
N SER A 77 31.85 -15.18 -5.35
CA SER A 77 32.69 -16.16 -6.03
C SER A 77 31.88 -17.45 -6.20
N PHE A 78 31.28 -17.61 -7.39
CA PHE A 78 30.46 -18.76 -7.74
C PHE A 78 31.41 -19.86 -8.18
N ARG A 79 31.97 -20.53 -7.17
CA ARG A 79 32.68 -21.78 -7.34
C ARG A 79 31.64 -22.84 -7.73
N ASN A 80 31.63 -23.19 -9.02
CA ASN A 80 31.14 -24.44 -9.62
C ASN A 80 29.99 -25.16 -8.89
N GLN A 81 28.81 -24.56 -8.82
CA GLN A 81 27.61 -25.29 -8.40
C GLN A 81 26.45 -24.95 -9.33
N THR A 82 26.30 -25.77 -10.37
CA THR A 82 25.05 -26.03 -11.11
C THR A 82 24.06 -24.88 -11.17
N LEU A 83 24.08 -24.18 -12.32
CA LEU A 83 23.00 -23.37 -12.91
C LEU A 83 21.72 -23.31 -12.04
N TRP A 84 21.75 -22.44 -11.02
CA TRP A 84 20.56 -22.06 -10.27
C TRP A 84 20.39 -20.56 -10.42
N SER A 85 19.33 -20.20 -11.11
CA SER A 85 18.83 -18.86 -11.27
C SER A 85 18.26 -18.31 -9.94
N PRO A 86 18.33 -17.00 -9.68
CA PRO A 86 17.77 -16.39 -8.45
C PRO A 86 16.27 -16.62 -8.23
N TRP A 87 15.52 -17.03 -9.26
CA TRP A 87 14.09 -17.34 -9.17
C TRP A 87 13.80 -18.74 -8.61
N GLU A 88 14.79 -19.64 -8.52
CA GLU A 88 14.58 -20.98 -7.95
C GLU A 88 14.54 -20.97 -6.42
N LYS A 89 15.10 -19.95 -5.74
CA LYS A 89 15.00 -19.81 -4.27
C LYS A 89 13.56 -19.66 -3.78
N TYR A 90 12.64 -19.24 -4.66
CA TYR A 90 11.23 -19.01 -4.36
C TYR A 90 10.31 -20.10 -4.93
N ASN A 91 10.81 -21.34 -5.11
CA ASN A 91 10.02 -22.56 -5.40
C ASN A 91 8.63 -22.27 -5.98
N MET A 92 8.58 -21.86 -7.25
CA MET A 92 7.37 -21.74 -8.05
C MET A 92 6.84 -23.14 -8.40
N LEU A 93 6.60 -23.97 -7.39
CA LEU A 93 5.97 -25.29 -7.52
C LEU A 93 4.70 -25.43 -6.68
N THR A 94 4.29 -24.37 -6.00
CA THR A 94 2.92 -24.17 -5.53
C THR A 94 2.38 -22.91 -6.15
N PHE A 95 1.54 -23.07 -7.17
CA PHE A 95 0.71 -21.99 -7.72
C PHE A 95 -0.16 -21.40 -6.60
N THR A 96 0.30 -20.32 -5.96
CA THR A 96 -0.60 -19.28 -5.48
C THR A 96 -0.33 -18.06 -6.35
N LYS A 97 -1.36 -17.60 -7.06
CA LYS A 97 -1.30 -16.44 -7.96
C LYS A 97 -1.14 -15.15 -7.14
N ARG A 98 -0.02 -14.96 -6.45
CA ARG A 98 0.30 -13.68 -5.79
C ARG A 98 1.10 -12.82 -6.77
N HIS A 99 0.57 -11.65 -7.09
CA HIS A 99 1.32 -10.61 -7.77
C HIS A 99 2.48 -10.16 -6.86
N PRO A 100 3.65 -9.76 -7.39
CA PRO A 100 4.78 -9.30 -6.58
C PRO A 100 4.49 -8.09 -5.67
N ASN A 101 3.33 -7.42 -5.84
CA ASN A 101 2.87 -6.32 -4.99
C ASN A 101 1.70 -6.73 -4.06
N ASP A 102 1.31 -8.00 -4.02
CA ASP A 102 0.24 -8.48 -3.16
C ASP A 102 0.79 -8.79 -1.77
N PHE A 103 0.47 -7.94 -0.80
CA PHE A 103 0.82 -8.18 0.61
C PHE A 103 -0.20 -9.11 1.27
N THR A 104 0.26 -9.94 2.20
CA THR A 104 -0.61 -10.64 3.15
C THR A 104 -1.16 -9.67 4.19
N ALA A 105 -2.28 -10.02 4.84
CA ALA A 105 -2.81 -9.25 5.97
C ALA A 105 -1.74 -9.05 7.06
N ASN A 106 -0.95 -10.10 7.33
CA ASN A 106 0.15 -10.02 8.29
C ASN A 106 1.25 -9.03 7.87
N GLU A 107 1.69 -9.06 6.62
CA GLU A 107 2.70 -8.10 6.12
C GLU A 107 2.19 -6.66 6.16
N LEU A 108 0.90 -6.44 5.88
CA LEU A 108 0.27 -5.14 5.99
C LEU A 108 0.32 -4.62 7.43
N TYR A 109 -0.17 -5.39 8.41
CA TYR A 109 -0.19 -4.95 9.80
C TYR A 109 1.21 -4.81 10.40
N GLN A 110 2.15 -5.70 10.05
CA GLN A 110 3.56 -5.56 10.43
C GLN A 110 4.15 -4.26 9.88
N GLY A 111 3.88 -3.92 8.61
CA GLY A 111 4.31 -2.66 8.02
C GLY A 111 3.74 -1.43 8.75
N ILE A 112 2.47 -1.48 9.15
CA ILE A 112 1.83 -0.40 9.90
C ILE A 112 2.46 -0.27 11.31
N GLU A 113 2.72 -1.38 11.99
CA GLU A 113 3.43 -1.37 13.28
C GLU A 113 4.83 -0.77 13.17
N ASP A 114 5.61 -1.17 12.16
CA ASP A 114 6.95 -0.64 11.94
C ASP A 114 6.93 0.88 11.69
N ILE A 115 5.95 1.35 10.90
CA ILE A 115 5.73 2.79 10.68
C ILE A 115 5.40 3.48 12.00
N MET A 116 4.47 2.96 12.80
CA MET A 116 4.11 3.56 14.09
C MET A 116 5.28 3.55 15.09
N LYS A 117 6.05 2.46 15.14
CA LYS A 117 7.29 2.38 15.93
C LYS A 117 8.29 3.45 15.50
N SER A 118 8.41 3.71 14.20
CA SER A 118 9.29 4.76 13.68
C SER A 118 8.89 6.18 14.12
N TYR A 119 7.60 6.41 14.36
CA TYR A 119 7.08 7.66 14.92
C TYR A 119 7.11 7.71 16.46
N GLY A 120 7.60 6.66 17.13
CA GLY A 120 7.72 6.59 18.59
C GLY A 120 6.47 6.07 19.31
N TYR A 121 5.52 5.46 18.60
CA TYR A 121 4.37 4.79 19.21
C TYR A 121 4.69 3.37 19.67
N HIS A 122 3.95 2.89 20.67
CA HIS A 122 4.03 1.51 21.15
C HIS A 122 3.33 0.56 20.17
N GLU A 123 3.78 -0.69 20.08
CA GLU A 123 3.20 -1.71 19.18
C GLU A 123 1.70 -1.94 19.44
N ASN A 124 1.32 -1.96 20.71
CA ASN A 124 -0.07 -2.08 21.15
C ASN A 124 -0.99 -0.91 20.73
N CYS A 125 -0.45 0.20 20.21
CA CYS A 125 -1.28 1.30 19.71
C CYS A 125 -2.07 0.92 18.45
N LEU A 126 -1.56 0.00 17.63
CA LEU A 126 -2.33 -0.55 16.51
C LEU A 126 -3.56 -1.30 17.02
N LEU A 127 -3.35 -2.19 17.99
CA LEU A 127 -4.38 -3.03 18.60
C LEU A 127 -5.44 -2.19 19.30
N LEU A 128 -5.02 -1.14 20.02
CA LEU A 128 -5.94 -0.16 20.61
C LEU A 128 -6.81 0.49 19.53
N SER A 129 -6.23 0.88 18.40
CA SER A 129 -6.96 1.53 17.31
C SER A 129 -7.96 0.59 16.65
N ILE A 130 -7.59 -0.68 16.43
CA ILE A 130 -8.50 -1.71 15.90
C ILE A 130 -9.67 -1.93 16.87
N CYS A 131 -9.38 -2.08 18.17
CA CYS A 131 -10.39 -2.29 19.20
C CYS A 131 -11.33 -1.08 19.33
N ASP A 132 -10.79 0.14 19.40
CA ASP A 132 -11.57 1.38 19.51
C ASP A 132 -12.52 1.56 18.32
N LEU A 133 -12.06 1.26 17.09
CA LEU A 133 -12.87 1.37 15.88
C LEU A 133 -13.98 0.33 15.85
N ALA A 134 -13.68 -0.91 16.24
CA ALA A 134 -14.67 -1.98 16.31
C ALA A 134 -15.76 -1.67 17.36
N GLN A 135 -15.39 -0.98 18.44
CA GLN A 135 -16.34 -0.53 19.46
C GLN A 135 -17.15 0.69 19.02
N HIS A 136 -16.53 1.62 18.30
CA HIS A 136 -17.12 2.88 17.84
C HIS A 136 -16.90 3.05 16.33
N PRO A 137 -17.72 2.39 15.48
CA PRO A 137 -17.63 2.56 14.04
C PRO A 137 -18.02 3.99 13.63
N PHE A 138 -17.50 4.46 12.49
CA PHE A 138 -17.90 5.75 11.92
C PHE A 138 -19.41 5.75 11.61
N ALA A 139 -20.06 6.90 11.83
CA ALA A 139 -21.49 7.06 11.53
C ALA A 139 -21.74 7.01 10.02
N ASP A 140 -22.88 6.44 9.62
CA ASP A 140 -23.27 6.29 8.20
C ASP A 140 -23.49 7.63 7.47
N ASP A 141 -23.61 8.73 8.20
CA ASP A 141 -23.81 10.06 7.63
C ASP A 141 -22.49 10.72 7.16
N ASP A 142 -21.33 10.28 7.67
CA ASP A 142 -19.99 10.87 7.40
C ASP A 142 -19.07 9.92 6.60
N VAL A 143 -19.62 9.24 5.61
CA VAL A 143 -18.90 8.24 4.80
C VAL A 143 -18.02 8.93 3.76
N ASN A 144 -16.78 9.20 4.16
CA ASN A 144 -15.72 9.74 3.32
C ASN A 144 -14.79 8.64 2.80
N VAL A 145 -14.04 8.93 1.73
CA VAL A 145 -13.01 8.00 1.21
C VAL A 145 -12.01 7.61 2.31
N LEU A 146 -11.64 8.56 3.18
CA LEU A 146 -10.73 8.30 4.29
C LEU A 146 -11.34 7.36 5.34
N THR A 147 -12.61 7.56 5.72
CA THR A 147 -13.27 6.69 6.71
C THR A 147 -13.42 5.28 6.15
N ASN A 148 -13.74 5.13 4.86
CA ASN A 148 -13.76 3.84 4.18
C ASN A 148 -12.38 3.16 4.16
N ILE A 149 -11.31 3.90 3.90
CA ILE A 149 -9.94 3.36 3.95
C ILE A 149 -9.61 2.91 5.37
N LEU A 150 -9.92 3.72 6.38
CA LEU A 150 -9.63 3.38 7.78
C LEU A 150 -10.43 2.17 8.24
N THR A 151 -11.73 2.10 7.93
CA THR A 151 -12.57 0.93 8.20
C THR A 151 -12.04 -0.31 7.48
N PHE A 152 -11.65 -0.18 6.21
CA PHE A 152 -11.10 -1.30 5.48
C PHE A 152 -9.79 -1.80 6.10
N VAL A 153 -8.83 -0.90 6.36
CA VAL A 153 -7.48 -1.24 6.85
C VAL A 153 -7.50 -1.73 8.30
N LEU A 154 -8.37 -1.20 9.16
CA LEU A 154 -8.41 -1.49 10.60
C LEU A 154 -9.48 -2.50 10.99
N SER A 155 -10.09 -3.19 10.03
CA SER A 155 -10.96 -4.34 10.27
C SER A 155 -10.28 -5.62 9.77
N PRO A 156 -9.50 -6.32 10.62
CA PRO A 156 -8.86 -7.59 10.30
C PRO A 156 -9.82 -8.63 9.72
N SER A 157 -11.08 -8.67 10.18
CA SER A 157 -12.13 -9.55 9.67
C SER A 157 -12.40 -9.42 8.16
N LEU A 158 -12.16 -8.25 7.56
CA LEU A 158 -12.30 -8.01 6.12
C LEU A 158 -11.15 -8.60 5.31
N HIS A 159 -10.00 -8.82 5.94
CA HIS A 159 -8.82 -9.35 5.29
C HIS A 159 -8.84 -10.87 5.41
N GLY A 160 -9.22 -11.56 4.33
CA GLY A 160 -9.30 -13.02 4.33
C GLY A 160 -7.99 -13.69 4.76
N ARG A 161 -8.09 -14.73 5.60
CA ARG A 161 -7.01 -15.69 5.95
C ARG A 161 -6.60 -16.47 4.70
N LEU A 162 -5.86 -15.85 3.78
CA LEU A 162 -5.33 -16.53 2.61
C LEU A 162 -4.17 -17.45 3.01
N ASP A 163 -4.49 -18.75 3.10
CA ASP A 163 -3.61 -19.91 2.89
C ASP A 163 -2.38 -20.11 3.79
N HIS A 164 -2.31 -19.50 4.97
CA HIS A 164 -1.28 -19.82 5.95
C HIS A 164 -1.89 -20.18 7.32
N PRO A 165 -1.84 -21.46 7.74
CA PRO A 165 -2.62 -21.96 8.88
C PRO A 165 -2.10 -21.51 10.26
N MET A 166 -1.10 -20.62 10.35
CA MET A 166 -0.47 -20.33 11.64
C MET A 166 0.36 -19.04 11.63
N GLN A 167 -0.26 -17.89 11.41
CA GLN A 167 0.38 -16.60 11.70
C GLN A 167 -0.18 -16.07 13.01
N LEU A 168 0.58 -16.30 14.10
CA LEU A 168 0.24 -15.89 15.47
C LEU A 168 -0.19 -14.41 15.56
N ASN A 169 0.43 -13.55 14.75
CA ASN A 169 0.16 -12.11 14.75
C ASN A 169 -1.23 -11.78 14.20
N VAL A 170 -1.75 -12.52 13.21
CA VAL A 170 -3.09 -12.28 12.64
C VAL A 170 -4.16 -12.51 13.69
N GLU A 171 -4.00 -13.55 14.51
CA GLU A 171 -4.91 -13.86 15.61
C GLU A 171 -4.93 -12.75 16.67
N LEU A 172 -3.82 -12.04 16.90
CA LEU A 172 -3.79 -10.90 17.81
C LEU A 172 -4.63 -9.72 17.30
N TYR A 173 -4.58 -9.42 16.00
CA TYR A 173 -5.39 -8.34 15.41
C TYR A 173 -6.88 -8.71 15.39
N GLU A 174 -7.21 -9.94 15.00
CA GLU A 174 -8.59 -10.45 15.06
C GLU A 174 -9.14 -10.43 16.49
N ALA A 175 -8.32 -10.82 17.48
CA ALA A 175 -8.71 -10.75 18.88
C ALA A 175 -8.96 -9.31 19.37
N ALA A 176 -8.19 -8.33 18.89
CA ALA A 176 -8.39 -6.93 19.20
C ALA A 176 -9.75 -6.42 18.68
N GLU A 177 -10.09 -6.75 17.44
CA GLU A 177 -11.40 -6.44 16.84
C GLU A 177 -12.54 -7.08 17.63
N LEU A 178 -12.41 -8.37 17.97
CA LEU A 178 -13.40 -9.09 18.79
C LEU A 178 -13.59 -8.44 20.17
N ASN A 179 -12.53 -7.97 20.82
CA ASN A 179 -12.65 -7.26 22.10
C ASN A 179 -13.49 -5.98 21.97
N GLY A 180 -13.32 -5.23 20.87
CA GLY A 180 -14.11 -4.03 20.59
C GLY A 180 -15.58 -4.36 20.29
N LEU A 181 -15.83 -5.38 19.46
CA LEU A 181 -17.19 -5.86 19.15
C LEU A 181 -17.95 -6.37 20.39
N LEU A 182 -17.23 -6.97 21.35
CA LEU A 182 -17.78 -7.41 22.63
C LEU A 182 -18.01 -6.25 23.62
N GLY A 183 -17.68 -5.01 23.25
CA GLY A 183 -17.86 -3.82 24.09
C GLY A 183 -16.94 -3.80 25.31
N ARG A 184 -15.80 -4.51 25.29
CA ARG A 184 -14.81 -4.45 26.37
C ARG A 184 -14.11 -3.10 26.37
N ASN A 185 -13.58 -2.68 27.51
CA ASN A 185 -12.83 -1.43 27.60
C ASN A 185 -11.44 -1.56 26.95
N CYS A 186 -11.32 -1.15 25.68
CA CYS A 186 -10.09 -1.25 24.91
C CYS A 186 -8.89 -0.56 25.57
N ARG A 187 -9.12 0.54 26.31
CA ARG A 187 -8.06 1.27 27.03
C ARG A 187 -7.50 0.51 28.23
N GLU A 188 -8.31 -0.31 28.88
CA GLU A 188 -7.85 -1.15 30.00
C GLU A 188 -7.03 -2.34 29.48
N ILE A 189 -7.43 -2.91 28.35
CA ILE A 189 -6.73 -4.03 27.71
C ILE A 189 -5.38 -3.58 27.15
N TYR A 190 -5.35 -2.43 26.48
CA TYR A 190 -4.16 -1.89 25.81
C TYR A 190 -3.61 -0.63 26.52
N PHE A 191 -3.45 -0.71 27.84
CA PHE A 191 -3.01 0.41 28.71
C PHE A 191 -1.62 0.98 28.38
N GLN A 192 -0.77 0.24 27.66
CA GLN A 192 0.56 0.69 27.26
C GLN A 192 0.53 1.77 26.16
N CYS A 193 -0.63 1.99 25.55
CA CYS A 193 -0.82 3.03 24.55
C CYS A 193 -1.74 4.15 25.06
N ASN A 194 -1.26 5.40 25.03
CA ASN A 194 -2.03 6.59 25.38
C ASN A 194 -2.60 7.34 24.16
N TYR A 195 -2.25 6.92 22.94
CA TYR A 195 -2.61 7.60 21.71
C TYR A 195 -3.16 6.60 20.70
N ASN A 196 -4.45 6.69 20.37
CA ASN A 196 -4.99 5.94 19.24
C ASN A 196 -4.63 6.62 17.92
N LEU A 197 -4.56 5.83 16.84
CA LEU A 197 -4.25 6.31 15.49
C LEU A 197 -5.21 7.44 15.08
N PHE A 198 -6.48 7.33 15.50
CA PHE A 198 -7.50 8.34 15.23
C PHE A 198 -7.20 9.69 15.84
N ASN A 199 -6.65 9.80 17.05
CA ASN A 199 -6.33 11.11 17.64
C ASN A 199 -5.38 11.94 16.76
N SER A 200 -4.53 11.30 15.96
CA SER A 200 -3.65 12.00 15.02
C SER A 200 -4.40 12.50 13.78
N PHE A 201 -5.41 11.77 13.32
CA PHE A 201 -6.23 12.13 12.16
C PHE A 201 -7.42 13.04 12.51
N THR A 202 -8.05 12.85 13.66
CA THR A 202 -9.25 13.58 14.12
C THR A 202 -8.91 14.90 14.79
N LYS A 203 -7.71 15.07 15.37
CA LYS A 203 -7.28 16.38 15.87
C LYS A 203 -7.11 17.42 14.75
N VAL A 204 -6.91 16.96 13.51
CA VAL A 204 -6.95 17.82 12.31
C VAL A 204 -8.39 18.25 11.97
N ILE A 205 -9.41 17.51 12.42
CA ILE A 205 -10.84 17.80 12.19
C ILE A 205 -11.41 18.70 13.30
N PHE A 206 -10.86 18.67 14.52
CA PHE A 206 -11.36 19.44 15.67
C PHE A 206 -10.52 20.69 16.05
N MET A 207 -9.61 21.14 15.18
CA MET A 207 -8.99 22.47 15.33
C MET A 207 -9.77 23.53 14.54
N ASP A 208 -11.06 23.69 14.83
CA ASP A 208 -11.86 24.89 14.52
C ASP A 208 -13.19 24.80 15.28
N LEU A 209 -13.16 25.09 16.59
CA LEU A 209 -14.30 25.45 17.42
C LEU A 209 -13.85 26.46 18.48
#